data_AF-A0A920H592-F1
#
_entry.id   AF-A0A920H592-F1
#
_cell.length_a   1.000
_cell.length_b   1.000
_cell.length_c   1.000
_cell.angle_alpha   90.00
_cell.angle_beta   90.00
_cell.angle_gamma   90.00
#
_symmetry.space_group_name_H-M   'P 1'
#
loop_
_entity.id
_entity.type
_entity.pdbx_description
1 polymer ?
#
loop_
_entity_poly.entity_id
_entity_poly.type
_entity_poly.pdbx_seq_one_letter_code
_entity_poly.pdbx_strand_id
1 'polypeptide(L)'
;MEIVTFQNILIGCFLITFILGFVVFKTNFCTMGAVSDVVNIGDYARMKAWFFAIALSIFGVAILNYLNLIQINLATSSQSSNPPYLNPNLVFLRHILGGIFFWDRHDPCFRLR
;
A
#
# COMPACT_ATOMS: atom_id res chain seq x y z
N MET A 1 7.06 -30.04 12.69
CA MET A 1 7.64 -29.17 11.64
C MET A 1 6.78 -27.94 11.34
N GLU A 2 5.51 -27.87 11.73
CA GLU A 2 4.68 -26.67 11.51
C GLU A 2 4.98 -25.50 12.46
N ILE A 3 5.37 -25.77 13.70
CA ILE A 3 5.68 -24.72 14.71
C ILE A 3 6.84 -23.82 14.27
N VAL A 4 7.82 -24.39 13.57
CA VAL A 4 9.02 -23.68 13.10
C VAL A 4 8.67 -22.74 11.94
N THR A 5 7.77 -23.15 11.04
CA THR A 5 7.36 -22.30 9.92
C THR A 5 6.55 -21.09 10.40
N PHE A 6 5.68 -21.24 11.40
CA PHE A 6 4.97 -20.11 12.01
C PHE A 6 5.92 -19.09 12.64
N GLN A 7 6.92 -19.55 13.40
CA GLN A 7 7.92 -18.66 13.99
C GLN A 7 8.72 -17.89 12.94
N ASN A 8 9.12 -18.54 11.85
CA ASN A 8 9.84 -17.90 10.76
C ASN A 8 9.00 -16.84 10.04
N ILE A 9 7.71 -17.10 9.81
CA ILE A 9 6.79 -16.13 9.19
C ILE A 9 6.60 -14.91 10.09
N LEU A 10 6.38 -15.12 11.40
CA LEU A 10 6.18 -14.05 12.37
C LEU A 10 7.40 -13.12 12.46
N ILE A 11 8.61 -13.68 12.51
CA ILE A 11 9.85 -12.91 12.53
C ILE A 11 10.04 -12.15 11.21
N GLY A 12 9.74 -12.80 10.07
CA GLY A 12 9.77 -12.16 8.76
C GLY A 12 8.84 -10.95 8.67
N CYS A 13 7.58 -11.10 9.10
CA CYS A 13 6.62 -9.99 9.14
C CYS A 13 7.06 -8.88 10.09
N PHE A 14 7.59 -9.22 11.27
CA PHE A 14 8.07 -8.25 12.25
C PHE A 14 9.22 -7.41 11.68
N LEU A 15 10.21 -8.03 11.04
CA LEU A 15 11.35 -7.30 10.46
C LEU A 15 10.91 -6.36 9.34
N ILE A 16 10.05 -6.83 8.43
CA ILE A 16 9.57 -6.02 7.30
C ILE A 16 8.75 -4.83 7.80
N THR A 17 7.82 -5.06 8.74
CA THR A 17 6.98 -3.99 9.31
C THR A 17 7.79 -3.01 10.15
N PHE A 18 8.79 -3.47 10.90
CA PHE A 18 9.68 -2.60 11.67
C PHE A 18 10.48 -1.64 10.77
N ILE A 19 11.07 -2.16 9.69
CA ILE A 19 11.80 -1.35 8.71
C ILE A 19 10.84 -0.33 8.06
N LEU A 20 9.65 -0.78 7.63
CA LEU A 20 8.67 0.09 7.00
C LEU A 20 8.19 1.21 7.96
N GLY A 21 7.90 0.87 9.22
CA GLY A 21 7.50 1.84 10.24
C GLY A 21 8.60 2.88 10.52
N PHE A 22 9.86 2.45 10.60
CA PHE A 22 11.00 3.35 10.79
C PHE A 22 11.16 4.34 9.63
N VAL A 23 11.02 3.86 8.39
CA VAL A 23 11.11 4.72 7.20
C VAL A 23 9.99 5.76 7.19
N VAL A 24 8.75 5.37 7.51
CA VAL A 24 7.60 6.30 7.56
C VAL A 24 7.78 7.36 8.65
N PHE A 25 8.25 6.96 9.85
CA PHE A 25 8.51 7.87 10.95
C PHE A 25 9.56 8.93 10.59
N LYS A 26 10.66 8.52 9.95
CA LYS A 26 11.74 9.46 9.57
C LYS A 26 11.35 10.38 8.41
N THR A 27 10.54 9.90 7.47
CA THR A 27 10.19 10.65 6.25
C THR A 27 8.91 11.46 6.33
N ASN A 28 8.13 11.34 7.42
CA ASN A 28 6.84 12.02 7.61
C ASN A 28 5.91 11.83 6.39
N PHE A 29 5.75 10.59 5.95
CA PHE A 29 5.00 10.23 4.75
C PHE A 29 3.49 10.20 5.00
N CYS A 30 2.83 11.36 4.95
CA CYS A 30 1.38 11.47 4.99
C CYS A 30 0.83 11.59 3.55
N THR A 31 0.23 10.53 3.01
CA THR A 31 -0.42 10.54 1.68
C THR A 31 -1.55 11.58 1.59
N MET A 32 -2.29 11.80 2.68
CA MET A 32 -3.30 12.87 2.79
C MET A 32 -2.69 14.28 2.84
N GLY A 33 -1.50 14.46 3.44
CA GLY A 33 -0.80 15.74 3.51
C GLY A 33 -0.17 16.17 2.18
N ALA A 34 0.27 15.20 1.37
CA ALA A 34 0.94 15.46 0.09
C ALA A 34 0.05 16.20 -0.92
N VAL A 35 -1.26 15.93 -0.94
CA VAL A 35 -2.21 16.62 -1.85
C VAL A 35 -2.41 18.08 -1.42
N SER A 36 -2.49 18.35 -0.12
CA SER A 36 -2.64 19.71 0.41
C SER A 36 -1.35 20.53 0.22
N ASP A 37 -0.17 19.94 0.42
CA ASP A 37 1.11 20.63 0.24
C ASP A 37 1.37 21.08 -1.20
N VAL A 38 0.88 20.32 -2.20
CA VAL A 38 0.99 20.69 -3.62
C VAL A 38 0.11 21.88 -3.95
N VAL A 39 -1.13 21.88 -3.48
CA VAL A 39 -2.12 22.91 -3.83
C VAL A 39 -1.91 24.19 -3.01
N ASN A 40 -1.48 24.08 -1.75
CA ASN A 40 -1.40 25.21 -0.82
C ASN A 40 0.02 25.78 -0.66
N ILE A 41 1.09 24.98 -0.79
CA ILE A 41 2.48 25.38 -0.50
C ILE A 41 3.41 25.23 -1.72
N GLY A 42 3.03 24.42 -2.71
CA GLY A 42 3.80 24.22 -3.94
C GLY A 42 5.06 23.35 -3.77
N ASP A 43 5.19 22.59 -2.68
CA ASP A 43 6.34 21.73 -2.44
C ASP A 43 6.09 20.31 -2.97
N TYR A 44 6.83 19.93 -4.01
CA TYR A 44 6.68 18.64 -4.72
C TYR A 44 7.53 17.52 -4.13
N ALA A 45 8.35 17.78 -3.10
CA ALA A 45 9.25 16.77 -2.55
C ALA A 45 8.49 15.53 -2.05
N ARG A 46 7.34 15.73 -1.38
CA ARG A 46 6.48 14.65 -0.85
C ARG A 46 5.78 13.86 -1.96
N MET A 47 5.39 14.52 -3.05
CA MET A 47 4.75 13.86 -4.20
C MET A 47 5.69 12.94 -4.97
N LYS A 48 6.95 13.34 -5.17
CA LYS A 48 7.93 12.51 -5.91
C LYS A 48 8.14 11.15 -5.26
N ALA A 49 8.24 11.13 -3.93
CA ALA A 49 8.39 9.89 -3.19
C ALA A 49 7.12 9.03 -3.23
N TRP A 50 5.93 9.64 -3.36
CA TRP A 50 4.67 8.89 -3.48
C TRP A 50 4.58 8.20 -4.85
N PHE A 51 4.95 8.90 -5.92
CA PHE A 51 5.05 8.29 -7.25
C PHE A 51 6.10 7.19 -7.31
N PHE A 52 7.26 7.37 -6.67
CA PHE A 52 8.29 6.33 -6.59
C PHE A 52 7.79 5.08 -5.87
N ALA A 53 7.02 5.25 -4.78
CA ALA A 53 6.42 4.13 -4.05
C ALA A 53 5.43 3.34 -4.93
N ILE A 54 4.56 4.03 -5.69
CA ILE A 54 3.63 3.38 -6.62
C ILE A 54 4.39 2.62 -7.71
N ALA A 55 5.38 3.27 -8.33
CA ALA A 55 6.18 2.67 -9.39
C ALA A 55 6.93 1.41 -8.89
N LEU A 56 7.57 1.50 -7.72
CA LEU A 56 8.27 0.38 -7.11
C LEU A 56 7.33 -0.76 -6.73
N SER A 57 6.13 -0.46 -6.23
CA SER A 57 5.12 -1.46 -5.89
C SER A 57 4.67 -2.25 -7.12
N ILE A 58 4.32 -1.56 -8.20
CA ILE A 58 3.90 -2.20 -9.46
C ILE A 58 5.05 -3.04 -10.03
N PHE A 59 6.27 -2.49 -10.04
CA PHE A 59 7.45 -3.17 -10.55
C PHE A 59 7.80 -4.42 -9.74
N GLY A 60 7.70 -4.36 -8.41
CA GLY A 60 7.93 -5.51 -7.54
C GLY A 60 6.96 -6.65 -7.82
N VAL A 61 5.67 -6.36 -7.91
CA VAL A 61 4.63 -7.36 -8.23
C VAL A 61 4.84 -7.96 -9.62
N ALA A 62 5.22 -7.14 -10.61
CA ALA A 62 5.50 -7.60 -11.96
C ALA A 62 6.69 -8.58 -12.00
N ILE A 63 7.78 -8.30 -11.27
CA ILE A 63 8.93 -9.20 -11.16
C ILE A 63 8.54 -10.52 -10.49
N LEU A 64 7.82 -10.45 -9.37
CA LEU A 64 7.38 -11.63 -8.62
C LEU A 64 6.49 -12.55 -9.48
N ASN A 65 5.71 -11.97 -10.38
CA ASN A 65 4.92 -12.74 -11.35
C ASN A 65 5.78 -13.37 -12.44
N TYR A 66 6.75 -12.63 -12.99
CA TYR A 66 7.69 -13.17 -13.97
C TYR A 66 8.49 -14.36 -13.43
N LEU A 67 8.86 -14.31 -12.14
CA LEU A 67 9.56 -15.39 -11.45
C LEU A 67 8.66 -16.59 -11.09
N ASN A 68 7.37 -16.57 -11.47
CA ASN A 68 6.36 -17.58 -11.11
C ASN A 68 6.19 -17.83 -9.60
N LEU A 69 6.71 -16.93 -8.75
CA LEU A 69 6.56 -16.98 -7.29
C LEU A 69 5.15 -16.56 -6.87
N ILE A 70 4.51 -15.69 -7.65
CA ILE A 70 3.14 -15.23 -7.44
C ILE A 70 2.35 -15.43 -8.73
N GLN A 71 1.37 -16.32 -8.67
CA GLN A 71 0.50 -16.61 -9.80
C GLN A 71 -0.65 -15.59 -9.84
N ILE A 72 -0.41 -14.41 -10.42
CA ILE A 72 -1.48 -13.40 -10.57
C ILE A 72 -2.58 -13.92 -11.53
N ASN A 73 -2.24 -14.87 -12.41
CA ASN A 73 -3.18 -15.49 -13.36
C ASN A 73 -4.24 -16.39 -12.66
N LEU A 74 -3.93 -16.96 -11.49
CA LEU A 74 -4.93 -17.67 -10.67
C LEU A 74 -5.92 -16.72 -9.98
N ALA A 75 -5.69 -15.40 -10.00
CA ALA A 75 -6.68 -14.42 -9.55
C ALA A 75 -7.85 -14.24 -10.54
N THR A 76 -7.66 -14.65 -11.79
CA THR A 76 -8.73 -14.67 -12.81
C THR A 76 -9.66 -15.86 -12.64
N SER A 77 -9.21 -16.93 -11.96
CA SER A 77 -9.93 -18.19 -11.77
C SER A 77 -10.24 -18.48 -10.30
N SER A 78 -10.81 -17.51 -9.58
CA SER A 78 -11.68 -17.62 -8.38
C SER A 78 -11.46 -18.75 -7.33
N GLN A 79 -10.29 -19.39 -7.26
CA GLN A 79 -10.07 -20.59 -6.44
C GLN A 79 -9.08 -20.37 -5.30
N SER A 80 -8.28 -19.28 -5.29
CA SER A 80 -7.25 -19.11 -4.25
C SER A 80 -6.86 -17.68 -3.86
N SER A 81 -7.55 -16.64 -4.37
CA SER A 81 -7.27 -15.25 -3.97
C SER A 81 -8.51 -14.61 -3.37
N ASN A 82 -8.50 -14.53 -2.05
CA ASN A 82 -9.47 -13.80 -1.27
C ASN A 82 -8.71 -12.66 -0.57
N PRO A 83 -8.76 -11.39 -1.03
CA PRO A 83 -9.66 -10.80 -2.04
C PRO A 83 -9.15 -10.86 -3.51
N PRO A 84 -10.05 -10.76 -4.51
CA PRO A 84 -9.69 -10.81 -5.93
C PRO A 84 -9.06 -9.49 -6.42
N TYR A 85 -7.78 -9.54 -6.83
CA TYR A 85 -7.00 -8.37 -7.25
C TYR A 85 -7.16 -7.97 -8.74
N LEU A 86 -7.66 -8.87 -9.60
CA LEU A 86 -7.82 -8.65 -11.04
C LEU A 86 -9.28 -8.84 -11.50
N ASN A 87 -10.25 -8.41 -10.70
CA ASN A 87 -11.65 -8.54 -11.07
C ASN A 87 -12.02 -7.50 -12.16
N PRO A 88 -12.52 -7.91 -13.35
CA PRO A 88 -13.00 -6.97 -14.36
C PRO A 88 -14.28 -6.23 -13.94
N ASN A 89 -14.97 -6.70 -12.87
CA ASN A 89 -16.15 -6.02 -12.33
C ASN A 89 -15.74 -4.94 -11.32
N LEU A 90 -15.79 -3.68 -11.77
CA LEU A 90 -15.56 -2.50 -10.94
C LEU A 90 -16.83 -2.16 -10.15
N VAL A 91 -16.92 -2.62 -8.90
CA VAL A 91 -18.01 -2.26 -7.98
C VAL A 91 -17.82 -0.83 -7.48
N PHE A 92 -18.11 0.14 -8.34
CA PHE A 92 -17.83 1.57 -8.13
C PHE A 92 -18.40 2.10 -6.81
N LEU A 93 -19.62 1.69 -6.46
CA LEU A 93 -20.32 2.14 -5.26
C LEU A 93 -19.56 1.82 -3.96
N ARG A 94 -18.95 0.63 -3.87
CA ARG A 94 -18.16 0.22 -2.69
C ARG A 94 -16.89 1.07 -2.55
N HIS A 95 -16.24 1.39 -3.66
CA HIS A 95 -15.00 2.18 -3.66
C HIS A 95 -15.28 3.65 -3.33
N ILE A 96 -16.37 4.23 -3.85
CA ILE A 96 -16.79 5.59 -3.50
C ILE A 96 -17.20 5.69 -2.04
N LEU A 97 -18.09 4.79 -1.57
CA LEU A 97 -18.55 4.84 -0.18
C LEU A 97 -17.38 4.66 0.78
N GLY A 98 -16.48 3.70 0.51
CA GLY A 98 -15.27 3.51 1.30
C GLY A 98 -14.36 4.76 1.29
N GLY A 99 -14.21 5.41 0.14
CA GLY A 99 -13.46 6.65 0.02
C GLY A 99 -14.06 7.79 0.84
N ILE A 100 -15.38 7.98 0.78
CA ILE A 100 -16.10 9.01 1.54
C ILE A 100 -15.98 8.76 3.06
N PHE A 101 -16.17 7.51 3.51
CA PHE A 101 -16.03 7.17 4.93
C PHE A 101 -14.60 7.32 5.44
N PHE A 102 -13.59 6.98 4.63
CA PHE A 102 -12.19 7.16 4.99
C PHE A 102 -11.79 8.65 5.07
N TRP A 103 -12.47 9.50 4.30
CA TRP A 103 -12.18 10.94 4.23
C TRP A 103 -12.76 11.74 5.41
N ASP A 104 -13.73 11.19 6.14
CA ASP A 104 -14.50 11.91 7.18
C ASP A 104 -13.82 12.06 8.56
N ARG A 105 -12.48 12.15 8.68
CA ARG A 105 -11.94 12.56 10.00
C ARG A 105 -10.55 13.17 10.06
N HIS A 106 -10.54 14.45 10.48
CA HIS A 106 -9.57 15.10 11.37
C HIS A 106 -8.12 14.57 11.33
N ASP A 107 -7.33 15.06 10.38
CA ASP A 107 -5.90 14.78 10.34
C ASP A 107 -5.12 15.77 11.23
N PRO A 108 -4.48 15.32 12.33
CA PRO A 108 -3.44 16.10 13.01
C PRO A 108 -2.16 16.25 12.18
N CYS A 109 -2.02 15.53 11.06
CA CYS A 109 -0.82 15.58 10.21
C CYS A 109 -0.62 16.96 9.52
N PHE A 110 -1.69 17.76 9.38
CA PHE A 110 -1.57 19.16 8.91
C PHE A 110 -0.93 20.10 9.94
N ARG A 111 -0.89 19.72 11.23
CA ARG A 111 -0.47 20.61 12.34
C ARG A 111 1.00 20.47 12.75
N LEU A 112 1.78 19.60 12.10
CA LEU A 112 3.22 19.45 12.37
C LEU A 112 4.11 20.27 11.41
N ARG A 113 3.62 21.42 10.93
CA ARG A 113 4.44 22.54 10.48
C ARG A 113 4.02 23.82 11.17
#